data_AF-A0AAE6TWP7-F1
#
_entry.id   AF-A0AAE6TWP7-F1
#
_cell.length_a   1.000
_cell.length_b   1.000
_cell.length_c   1.000
_cell.angle_alpha   90.00
_cell.angle_beta   90.00
_cell.angle_gamma   90.00
#
_symmetry.space_group_name_H-M   'P 1'
#
loop_
_entity.id
_entity.type
_entity.pdbx_description
1 polymer ?
#
loop_
_entity_poly.entity_id
_entity_poly.type
_entity_poly.pdbx_seq_one_letter_code
_entity_poly.pdbx_strand_id
1 'polypeptide(L)'
;MDNRLIVQGQGTERGYEAKLSCVKRDSFYIQWEKNSSYQLQFTAFDDGSSGYSLLTPEASLFFRGQEFIIKQIAPDYNSGASTKDVVATHVYSECQWFRQRNVRNGVLTYTPQDVMSFVFDGNSQGFTYEIIGKFPSNQIENLGNMSGQDALSKIIETWSDAIIFPDNRHIKIYQHDSFIQDLGHRLGYLYNASEIKPTYDSTTITNQVWCTGKAKDKPDDADDNTSTEYYFEPFQVSDQSSIDKWGVHQLSDISDDRFTDANSMKQYALSQLTLEPSLTIDATLTTHDEPTAGDMVHMEVRKDNPATKLEVVSYQYYPQDRSQPTQITLNNTAKTIFDYQRNLQNKVYSDVFNHIANNSNENGTSQNTNDGSSSNEPSSNPSQSDSSNNDSSGSSDSSDNSNADNWNAGSTFIDTSSNNGNISVDTMKDLKKQGSQGIISKLTEGTGYVNSIFDSHKANAEKVGMKFIGAYHFYRGDPVNEANYFLQQLRDRNISKDTLVILDVEAGGLSTNRDTLTNQMKQFYQVLINAGYTNTCDYSSGSWFDYRFNQAGKYKWIASYGVKNSPNGANAWQFTSSWKNQHIDASYSYNRAFV
;
A
#
# COMPACT_ATOMS: atom_id res chain seq x y z
N MET A 1 25.82 4.60 -19.74
CA MET A 1 26.45 3.60 -18.85
C MET A 1 27.42 2.78 -19.68
N ASP A 2 28.50 2.31 -19.06
CA ASP A 2 29.49 1.47 -19.74
C ASP A 2 28.96 0.04 -19.90
N ASN A 3 28.76 -0.39 -21.15
CA ASN A 3 28.24 -1.72 -21.49
C ASN A 3 29.37 -2.75 -21.68
N ARG A 4 30.61 -2.43 -21.28
CA ARG A 4 31.73 -3.37 -21.34
C ARG A 4 31.55 -4.46 -20.27
N LEU A 5 31.74 -5.71 -20.69
CA LEU A 5 31.89 -6.84 -19.80
C LEU A 5 33.39 -7.04 -19.51
N ILE A 6 33.73 -7.08 -18.23
CA ILE A 6 35.10 -7.19 -17.74
C ILE A 6 35.19 -8.42 -16.85
N VAL A 7 36.28 -9.18 -16.97
CA VAL A 7 36.65 -10.27 -16.05
C VAL A 7 37.87 -9.87 -15.24
N GLN A 8 37.85 -10.20 -13.95
CA GLN A 8 38.98 -10.11 -13.05
C GLN A 8 39.24 -11.50 -12.45
N GLY A 9 40.50 -11.93 -12.47
CA GLY A 9 40.91 -13.21 -11.88
C GLY A 9 40.70 -13.23 -10.36
N GLN A 10 40.82 -14.42 -9.77
CA GLN A 10 40.74 -14.60 -8.31
C GLN A 10 42.09 -15.07 -7.74
N GLY A 11 42.27 -14.99 -6.42
CA GLY A 11 43.45 -15.52 -5.73
C GLY A 11 44.75 -14.86 -6.22
N THR A 12 45.68 -15.67 -6.74
CA THR A 12 46.95 -15.19 -7.32
C THR A 12 46.75 -14.37 -8.58
N GLU A 13 45.58 -14.46 -9.22
CA GLU A 13 45.25 -13.75 -10.44
C GLU A 13 44.42 -12.47 -10.22
N ARG A 14 44.16 -12.08 -8.97
CA ARG A 14 43.33 -10.92 -8.62
C ARG A 14 43.82 -9.58 -9.19
N GLY A 15 45.10 -9.49 -9.51
CA GLY A 15 45.70 -8.31 -10.16
C GLY A 15 45.49 -8.25 -11.68
N TYR A 16 44.94 -9.30 -12.30
CA TYR A 16 44.71 -9.35 -13.74
C TYR A 16 43.23 -9.10 -14.05
N GLU A 17 43.01 -8.16 -14.96
CA GLU A 17 41.70 -7.78 -15.46
C GLU A 17 41.76 -7.71 -16.99
N ALA A 18 40.70 -8.17 -17.65
CA ALA A 18 40.59 -8.12 -19.10
C ALA A 18 39.16 -7.85 -19.54
N LYS A 19 39.01 -7.18 -20.68
CA LYS A 19 37.74 -7.06 -21.37
C LYS A 19 37.38 -8.41 -22.00
N LEU A 20 36.13 -8.84 -21.84
CA LEU A 20 35.61 -10.02 -22.51
C LEU A 20 35.06 -9.67 -23.90
N SER A 21 35.79 -10.03 -24.96
CA SER A 21 35.36 -9.96 -26.36
C SER A 21 34.82 -11.28 -26.90
N CYS A 22 35.13 -12.39 -26.23
CA CYS A 22 34.89 -13.77 -26.66
C CYS A 22 33.47 -14.27 -26.43
N VAL A 23 32.57 -13.43 -25.92
CA VAL A 23 31.20 -13.79 -25.56
C VAL A 23 30.33 -13.99 -26.82
N LYS A 24 29.62 -15.11 -26.88
CA LYS A 24 28.56 -15.36 -27.83
C LYS A 24 27.36 -14.48 -27.45
N ARG A 25 27.05 -13.49 -28.29
CA ARG A 25 26.11 -12.41 -27.95
C ARG A 25 24.69 -12.90 -27.68
N ASP A 26 24.24 -13.92 -28.42
CA ASP A 26 22.89 -14.49 -28.31
C ASP A 26 22.70 -15.35 -27.06
N SER A 27 23.77 -15.78 -26.39
CA SER A 27 23.68 -16.52 -25.12
C SER A 27 23.93 -15.64 -23.90
N PHE A 28 24.33 -14.38 -24.08
CA PHE A 28 24.50 -13.46 -22.96
C PHE A 28 23.16 -12.93 -22.47
N TYR A 29 22.78 -13.30 -21.25
CA TYR A 29 21.61 -12.77 -20.58
C TYR A 29 21.85 -12.50 -19.09
N ILE A 30 21.02 -11.59 -18.57
CA ILE A 30 20.87 -11.35 -17.14
C ILE A 30 19.51 -11.90 -16.75
N GLN A 31 19.49 -12.67 -15.68
CA GLN A 31 18.29 -13.21 -15.10
C GLN A 31 18.15 -12.71 -13.66
N TRP A 32 16.98 -12.20 -13.32
CA TRP A 32 16.61 -11.84 -11.97
C TRP A 32 15.27 -12.45 -11.64
N GLU A 33 15.15 -13.00 -10.44
CA GLU A 33 13.91 -13.51 -9.86
C GLU A 33 13.82 -13.03 -8.42
N LYS A 34 12.72 -12.34 -8.08
CA LYS A 34 12.47 -11.73 -6.78
C LYS A 34 12.71 -12.72 -5.65
N ASN A 35 13.59 -12.34 -4.72
CA ASN A 35 13.96 -13.12 -3.53
C ASN A 35 14.47 -14.55 -3.81
N SER A 36 14.89 -14.84 -5.04
CA SER A 36 15.35 -16.16 -5.47
C SER A 36 16.75 -16.06 -6.07
N SER A 37 16.88 -15.44 -7.25
CA SER A 37 18.11 -15.48 -8.02
C SER A 37 18.45 -14.14 -8.67
N TYR A 38 19.74 -13.86 -8.81
CA TYR A 38 20.25 -12.78 -9.63
C TYR A 38 21.56 -13.22 -10.28
N GLN A 39 21.52 -13.46 -11.58
CA GLN A 39 22.57 -14.15 -12.31
C GLN A 39 22.87 -13.51 -13.66
N LEU A 40 24.09 -13.75 -14.12
CA LEU A 40 24.57 -13.42 -15.45
C LEU A 40 25.10 -14.72 -16.07
N GLN A 41 24.64 -15.02 -17.28
CA GLN A 41 25.02 -16.25 -17.99
C GLN A 41 25.43 -15.96 -19.43
N PHE A 42 26.38 -16.72 -19.94
CA PHE A 42 26.80 -16.70 -21.34
C PHE A 42 27.67 -17.89 -21.72
N THR A 43 27.85 -18.06 -23.03
CA THR A 43 28.86 -18.94 -23.62
C THR A 43 30.00 -18.07 -24.17
N ALA A 44 31.24 -18.43 -23.91
CA ALA A 44 32.42 -17.79 -24.49
C ALA A 44 33.18 -18.76 -25.41
N PHE A 45 33.67 -18.29 -26.55
CA PHE A 45 34.56 -19.04 -27.44
C PHE A 45 36.01 -18.81 -27.06
N ASP A 46 36.86 -19.83 -27.24
CA ASP A 46 38.30 -19.64 -27.13
C ASP A 46 38.80 -18.79 -28.30
N ASP A 47 39.10 -17.52 -28.03
CA ASP A 47 39.73 -16.57 -28.95
C ASP A 47 41.22 -16.38 -28.66
N GLY A 48 41.80 -17.19 -27.77
CA GLY A 48 43.19 -17.07 -27.30
C GLY A 48 43.45 -15.84 -26.43
N SER A 49 42.42 -15.08 -26.04
CA SER A 49 42.59 -13.87 -25.23
C SER A 49 42.89 -14.18 -23.76
N SER A 50 43.51 -13.22 -23.08
CA SER A 50 43.63 -13.26 -21.62
C SER A 50 42.26 -13.24 -20.95
N GLY A 51 41.26 -12.58 -21.54
CA GLY A 51 39.88 -12.58 -21.05
C GLY A 51 39.28 -13.99 -20.99
N TYR A 52 39.41 -14.77 -22.06
CA TYR A 52 38.95 -16.16 -22.08
C TYR A 52 39.69 -17.04 -21.05
N SER A 53 41.00 -16.80 -20.89
CA SER A 53 41.82 -17.53 -19.92
C SER A 53 41.45 -17.23 -18.47
N LEU A 54 41.07 -15.97 -18.16
CA LEU A 54 40.64 -15.52 -16.83
C LEU A 54 39.24 -16.01 -16.43
N LEU A 55 38.44 -16.53 -17.38
CA LEU A 55 37.19 -17.23 -17.06
C LEU A 55 37.50 -18.53 -16.32
N THR A 56 37.54 -18.43 -15.00
CA THR A 56 37.81 -19.50 -14.04
C THR A 56 36.77 -19.46 -12.92
N PRO A 57 36.57 -20.56 -12.16
CA PRO A 57 35.71 -20.51 -10.99
C PRO A 57 36.14 -19.38 -10.05
N GLU A 58 35.16 -18.68 -9.48
CA GLU A 58 35.31 -17.57 -8.54
C GLU A 58 35.92 -16.27 -9.10
N ALA A 59 36.19 -16.19 -10.41
CA ALA A 59 36.53 -14.92 -11.05
C ALA A 59 35.36 -13.94 -10.98
N SER A 60 35.65 -12.64 -10.85
CA SER A 60 34.65 -11.58 -10.84
C SER A 60 34.35 -11.10 -12.26
N LEU A 61 33.09 -10.92 -12.56
CA LEU A 61 32.57 -10.32 -13.78
C LEU A 61 31.91 -9.00 -13.45
N PHE A 62 32.35 -7.93 -14.10
CA PHE A 62 31.76 -6.60 -13.94
C PHE A 62 30.96 -6.23 -15.17
N PHE A 63 29.68 -5.92 -14.96
CA PHE A 63 28.78 -5.47 -16.01
C PHE A 63 27.85 -4.37 -15.49
N ARG A 64 27.83 -3.23 -16.18
CA ARG A 64 26.98 -2.06 -15.84
C ARG A 64 27.06 -1.62 -14.37
N GLY A 65 28.25 -1.75 -13.77
CA GLY A 65 28.51 -1.37 -12.38
C GLY A 65 28.12 -2.41 -11.33
N GLN A 66 27.67 -3.61 -11.74
CA GLN A 66 27.40 -4.73 -10.85
C GLN A 66 28.48 -5.82 -10.98
N GLU A 67 28.83 -6.45 -9.86
CA GLU A 67 29.77 -7.56 -9.76
C GLU A 67 29.02 -8.91 -9.66
N PHE A 68 29.42 -9.87 -10.49
CA PHE A 68 28.95 -11.25 -10.47
C PHE A 68 30.15 -12.19 -10.32
N ILE A 69 30.03 -13.23 -9.49
CA ILE A 69 31.10 -14.20 -9.26
C ILE A 69 30.79 -15.47 -10.03
N ILE A 70 31.73 -15.96 -10.84
CA ILE A 70 31.58 -17.21 -11.58
C ILE A 70 31.45 -18.38 -10.59
N LYS A 71 30.30 -19.06 -10.58
CA LYS A 71 30.07 -20.23 -9.71
C LYS A 71 30.07 -21.53 -10.49
N GLN A 72 29.71 -21.50 -11.76
CA GLN A 72 29.82 -22.66 -12.64
C GLN A 72 30.51 -22.27 -13.94
N ILE A 73 31.39 -23.15 -14.37
CA ILE A 73 32.04 -23.05 -15.66
C ILE A 73 32.13 -24.45 -16.26
N ALA A 74 31.56 -24.62 -17.44
CA ALA A 74 31.54 -25.88 -18.15
C ALA A 74 32.27 -25.70 -19.50
N PRO A 75 33.54 -26.13 -19.60
CA PRO A 75 34.23 -26.20 -20.87
C PRO A 75 33.57 -27.25 -21.78
N ASP A 76 33.29 -26.88 -23.02
CA ASP A 76 32.84 -27.78 -24.08
C ASP A 76 33.84 -27.78 -25.24
N TYR A 77 34.10 -28.96 -25.79
CA TYR A 77 35.08 -29.21 -26.85
C TYR A 77 34.37 -29.93 -27.99
N ASN A 78 33.76 -29.15 -28.89
CA ASN A 78 32.92 -29.69 -29.94
C ASN A 78 33.35 -29.19 -31.32
N SER A 79 33.50 -30.12 -32.27
CA SER A 79 33.70 -29.82 -33.70
C SER A 79 34.87 -28.85 -34.00
N GLY A 80 35.94 -28.90 -33.21
CA GLY A 80 37.13 -28.06 -33.38
C GLY A 80 37.04 -26.65 -32.76
N ALA A 81 35.94 -26.33 -32.07
CA ALA A 81 35.80 -25.13 -31.25
C ALA A 81 35.85 -25.50 -29.76
N SER A 82 36.51 -24.66 -28.96
CA SER A 82 36.44 -24.74 -27.50
C SER A 82 35.57 -23.59 -26.97
N THR A 83 34.60 -23.93 -26.13
CA THR A 83 33.70 -22.97 -25.49
C THR A 83 33.69 -23.15 -23.98
N LYS A 84 33.25 -22.12 -23.26
CA LYS A 84 32.95 -22.19 -21.82
C LYS A 84 31.54 -21.66 -21.62
N ASP A 85 30.66 -22.48 -21.07
CA ASP A 85 29.38 -22.02 -20.54
C ASP A 85 29.62 -21.53 -19.10
N VAL A 86 29.26 -20.27 -18.86
CA VAL A 86 29.54 -19.54 -17.63
C VAL A 86 28.23 -19.19 -16.95
N VAL A 87 28.12 -19.54 -15.67
CA VAL A 87 27.04 -19.08 -14.78
C VAL A 87 27.67 -18.33 -13.63
N ALA A 88 27.37 -17.04 -13.54
CA ALA A 88 27.84 -16.16 -12.48
C ALA A 88 26.67 -15.64 -11.65
N THR A 89 26.82 -15.69 -10.33
CA THR A 89 25.81 -15.20 -9.38
C THR A 89 26.22 -13.84 -8.88
N HIS A 90 25.25 -12.93 -8.69
CA HIS A 90 25.53 -11.59 -8.16
C HIS A 90 26.28 -11.67 -6.82
N VAL A 91 27.25 -10.78 -6.62
CA VAL A 91 28.22 -10.83 -5.50
C VAL A 91 27.56 -10.83 -4.13
N TYR A 92 26.34 -10.30 -4.00
CA TYR A 92 25.61 -10.28 -2.73
C TYR A 92 25.44 -11.68 -2.10
N SER A 93 25.38 -12.73 -2.93
CA SER A 93 25.25 -14.12 -2.49
C SER A 93 26.47 -14.60 -1.70
N GLU A 94 27.62 -13.92 -1.79
CA GLU A 94 28.81 -14.22 -0.98
C GLU A 94 28.61 -13.98 0.52
N CYS A 95 27.53 -13.30 0.93
CA CYS A 95 27.14 -13.24 2.34
C CYS A 95 26.81 -14.64 2.93
N GLN A 96 26.59 -15.65 2.09
CA GLN A 96 26.46 -17.05 2.51
C GLN A 96 27.65 -17.57 3.32
N TRP A 97 28.83 -16.95 3.19
CA TRP A 97 30.04 -17.35 3.91
C TRP A 97 30.15 -16.75 5.32
N PHE A 98 29.27 -15.81 5.66
CA PHE A 98 29.26 -15.19 6.98
C PHE A 98 28.86 -16.22 8.03
N ARG A 99 29.35 -16.11 9.25
CA ARG A 99 28.99 -17.02 10.35
C ARG A 99 28.75 -16.23 11.62
N GLN A 100 27.47 -16.05 11.97
CA GLN A 100 27.07 -15.59 13.30
C GLN A 100 26.87 -16.82 14.18
N ARG A 101 27.83 -17.09 15.07
CA ARG A 101 27.81 -18.27 15.97
C ARG A 101 27.08 -18.02 17.28
N ASN A 102 26.94 -16.76 17.67
CA ASN A 102 26.18 -16.41 18.87
C ASN A 102 24.69 -16.62 18.63
N VAL A 103 23.96 -16.91 19.70
CA VAL A 103 22.52 -17.08 19.72
C VAL A 103 21.93 -16.16 20.78
N ARG A 104 20.89 -15.42 20.40
CA ARG A 104 20.05 -14.66 21.34
C ARG A 104 18.92 -15.56 21.80
N ASN A 105 19.08 -16.17 22.97
CA ASN A 105 18.14 -17.17 23.49
C ASN A 105 16.79 -16.57 23.87
N GLY A 106 15.73 -17.37 23.72
CA GLY A 106 14.36 -17.03 24.04
C GLY A 106 13.59 -16.41 22.88
N VAL A 107 12.30 -16.15 23.11
CA VAL A 107 11.41 -15.46 22.18
C VAL A 107 11.59 -13.96 22.39
N LEU A 108 12.23 -13.29 21.42
CA LEU A 108 12.49 -11.86 21.47
C LEU A 108 11.91 -11.16 20.24
N THR A 109 11.63 -9.87 20.39
CA THR A 109 11.07 -9.04 19.32
C THR A 109 12.20 -8.39 18.50
N TYR A 110 12.11 -8.49 17.18
CA TYR A 110 13.10 -8.00 16.23
C TYR A 110 12.45 -7.22 15.09
N THR A 111 13.27 -6.43 14.41
CA THR A 111 13.05 -5.85 13.08
C THR A 111 14.07 -6.43 12.09
N PRO A 112 13.91 -6.22 10.77
CA PRO A 112 14.95 -6.57 9.81
C PRO A 112 16.30 -5.89 10.11
N GLN A 113 16.27 -4.66 10.65
CA GLN A 113 17.47 -3.94 11.08
C GLN A 113 18.21 -4.68 12.20
N ASP A 114 17.48 -5.26 13.17
CA ASP A 114 18.08 -6.00 14.29
C ASP A 114 18.71 -7.31 13.82
N VAL A 115 18.06 -8.01 12.87
CA VAL A 115 18.59 -9.23 12.27
C VAL A 115 19.85 -8.92 11.46
N MET A 116 19.80 -7.88 10.61
CA MET A 116 20.95 -7.49 9.79
C MET A 116 22.11 -7.01 10.65
N SER A 117 21.90 -6.13 11.63
CA SER A 117 22.98 -5.66 12.51
C SER A 117 23.62 -6.83 13.28
N PHE A 118 22.82 -7.78 13.75
CA PHE A 118 23.35 -8.93 14.47
C PHE A 118 24.25 -9.83 13.60
N VAL A 119 23.99 -9.95 12.29
CA VAL A 119 24.71 -10.89 11.42
C VAL A 119 25.78 -10.22 10.55
N PHE A 120 25.54 -8.98 10.13
CA PHE A 120 26.38 -8.26 9.17
C PHE A 120 27.34 -7.25 9.83
N ASP A 121 27.06 -6.74 11.03
CA ASP A 121 27.95 -5.75 11.65
C ASP A 121 29.31 -6.36 12.00
N GLY A 122 30.38 -5.65 11.63
CA GLY A 122 31.75 -6.12 11.83
C GLY A 122 32.21 -7.20 10.84
N ASN A 123 31.46 -7.48 9.77
CA ASN A 123 31.91 -8.41 8.73
C ASN A 123 33.22 -7.93 8.08
N SER A 124 34.12 -8.88 7.79
CA SER A 124 35.44 -8.60 7.19
C SER A 124 35.41 -8.49 5.66
N GLN A 125 34.25 -8.75 5.03
CA GLN A 125 34.11 -8.82 3.58
C GLN A 125 33.55 -7.53 2.97
N GLY A 126 33.39 -6.46 3.77
CA GLY A 126 33.00 -5.14 3.30
C GLY A 126 31.54 -5.03 2.86
N PHE A 127 30.68 -5.95 3.32
CA PHE A 127 29.26 -5.86 3.08
C PHE A 127 28.64 -4.77 3.93
N THR A 128 27.67 -4.08 3.34
CA THR A 128 26.84 -3.11 4.03
C THR A 128 25.39 -3.40 3.68
N TYR A 129 24.46 -2.79 4.41
CA TYR A 129 23.05 -3.00 4.16
C TYR A 129 22.25 -1.73 4.43
N GLU A 130 21.05 -1.68 3.86
CA GLU A 130 20.08 -0.61 4.05
C GLU A 130 18.68 -1.21 4.14
N ILE A 131 17.90 -0.77 5.14
CA ILE A 131 16.49 -1.13 5.28
C ILE A 131 15.66 0.05 4.76
N ILE A 132 14.84 -0.21 3.74
CA ILE A 132 14.08 0.82 3.03
C ILE A 132 12.60 0.57 3.23
N GLY A 133 11.88 1.56 3.76
CA GLY A 133 10.47 1.43 4.12
C GLY A 133 10.27 1.15 5.61
N LYS A 134 9.07 0.68 5.99
CA LYS A 134 8.67 0.55 7.39
C LYS A 134 8.17 -0.87 7.69
N PHE A 135 8.98 -1.67 8.36
CA PHE A 135 8.62 -3.02 8.77
C PHE A 135 7.99 -3.06 10.18
N PRO A 136 6.97 -3.91 10.41
CA PRO A 136 6.52 -4.21 11.76
C PRO A 136 7.58 -5.01 12.52
N SER A 137 7.54 -4.99 13.85
CA SER A 137 8.37 -5.88 14.65
C SER A 137 7.74 -7.26 14.76
N ASN A 138 8.54 -8.32 14.77
CA ASN A 138 8.09 -9.71 14.89
C ASN A 138 8.91 -10.48 15.92
N GLN A 139 8.29 -11.51 16.51
CA GLN A 139 8.97 -12.38 17.46
C GLN A 139 9.75 -13.48 16.73
N ILE A 140 10.99 -13.67 17.13
CA ILE A 140 11.84 -14.76 16.67
C ILE A 140 12.41 -15.47 17.90
N GLU A 141 12.27 -16.78 17.93
CA GLU A 141 12.88 -17.61 18.96
C GLU A 141 14.33 -17.93 18.60
N ASN A 142 15.25 -17.78 19.56
CA ASN A 142 16.64 -18.24 19.47
C ASN A 142 17.38 -17.75 18.21
N LEU A 143 17.28 -16.45 17.90
CA LEU A 143 17.94 -15.86 16.72
C LEU A 143 19.48 -16.01 16.82
N GLY A 144 20.06 -16.81 15.92
CA GLY A 144 21.50 -16.91 15.74
C GLY A 144 21.93 -18.24 15.16
N ASN A 145 23.22 -18.57 15.31
CA ASN A 145 23.84 -19.75 14.69
C ASN A 145 23.51 -19.89 13.19
N MET A 146 23.75 -18.81 12.44
CA MET A 146 23.28 -18.68 11.06
C MET A 146 24.31 -18.00 10.16
N SER A 147 24.18 -18.20 8.84
CA SER A 147 24.92 -17.45 7.83
C SER A 147 24.24 -16.14 7.45
N GLY A 148 24.91 -15.31 6.65
CA GLY A 148 24.30 -14.10 6.09
C GLY A 148 23.12 -14.45 5.18
N GLN A 149 23.25 -15.50 4.37
CA GLN A 149 22.15 -15.99 3.53
C GLN A 149 20.98 -16.50 4.36
N ASP A 150 21.24 -17.23 5.46
CA ASP A 150 20.18 -17.68 6.38
C ASP A 150 19.46 -16.49 7.04
N ALA A 151 20.20 -15.41 7.35
CA ALA A 151 19.60 -14.19 7.89
C ALA A 151 18.66 -13.52 6.89
N LEU A 152 19.07 -13.44 5.62
CA LEU A 152 18.22 -12.94 4.54
C LEU A 152 16.97 -13.81 4.33
N SER A 153 17.13 -15.14 4.33
CA SER A 153 16.01 -16.07 4.25
C SER A 153 15.07 -15.96 5.46
N LYS A 154 15.61 -15.81 6.67
CA LYS A 154 14.82 -15.59 7.89
C LYS A 154 14.03 -14.28 7.81
N ILE A 155 14.62 -13.24 7.23
CA ILE A 155 13.90 -11.98 7.00
C ILE A 155 12.71 -12.19 6.05
N ILE A 156 12.91 -12.84 4.91
CA ILE A 156 11.82 -13.12 3.96
C ILE A 156 10.73 -14.01 4.58
N GLU A 157 11.12 -14.98 5.41
CA GLU A 157 10.19 -15.87 6.11
C GLU A 157 9.36 -15.13 7.17
N THR A 158 10.00 -14.23 7.92
CA THR A 158 9.37 -13.50 9.04
C THR A 158 8.58 -12.27 8.56
N TRP A 159 9.05 -11.62 7.49
CA TRP A 159 8.44 -10.46 6.85
C TRP A 159 8.21 -10.80 5.38
N SER A 160 7.04 -11.36 5.08
CA SER A 160 6.67 -11.77 3.71
C SER A 160 6.66 -10.60 2.72
N ASP A 161 6.61 -9.36 3.21
CA ASP A 161 6.69 -8.11 2.45
C ASP A 161 8.11 -7.58 2.20
N ALA A 162 9.15 -8.29 2.66
CA ALA A 162 10.53 -7.94 2.40
C ALA A 162 10.96 -8.35 0.97
N ILE A 163 11.62 -7.43 0.26
CA ILE A 163 12.25 -7.65 -1.04
C ILE A 163 13.74 -7.35 -0.92
N ILE A 164 14.57 -8.32 -1.30
CA ILE A 164 16.02 -8.18 -1.34
C ILE A 164 16.41 -7.79 -2.77
N PHE A 165 16.97 -6.60 -2.92
CA PHE A 165 17.43 -6.09 -4.20
C PHE A 165 18.80 -5.40 -4.04
N PRO A 166 19.91 -6.14 -4.18
CA PRO A 166 21.24 -5.67 -3.83
C PRO A 166 21.83 -4.73 -4.88
N ASP A 167 22.78 -3.91 -4.46
CA ASP A 167 23.71 -3.17 -5.31
C ASP A 167 25.14 -3.57 -4.91
N ASN A 168 25.75 -4.46 -5.70
CA ASN A 168 27.01 -5.12 -5.33
C ASN A 168 26.96 -5.73 -3.91
N ARG A 169 27.89 -5.34 -3.03
CA ARG A 169 27.97 -5.77 -1.61
C ARG A 169 27.13 -4.90 -0.67
N HIS A 170 26.35 -3.96 -1.20
CA HIS A 170 25.39 -3.17 -0.45
C HIS A 170 23.99 -3.80 -0.62
N ILE A 171 23.55 -4.54 0.40
CA ILE A 171 22.29 -5.28 0.36
C ILE A 171 21.15 -4.36 0.78
N LYS A 172 20.23 -4.08 -0.15
CA LYS A 172 19.03 -3.30 0.16
C LYS A 172 17.87 -4.23 0.41
N ILE A 173 17.19 -4.01 1.52
CA ILE A 173 16.00 -4.74 1.94
C ILE A 173 14.86 -3.75 1.93
N TYR A 174 14.01 -3.85 0.92
CA TYR A 174 12.85 -3.00 0.74
C TYR A 174 11.63 -3.63 1.39
N GLN A 175 10.83 -2.83 2.07
CA GLN A 175 9.42 -3.15 2.25
C GLN A 175 8.73 -2.98 0.89
N HIS A 176 7.82 -3.89 0.55
CA HIS A 176 7.20 -4.04 -0.78
C HIS A 176 6.83 -2.70 -1.45
N ASP A 177 6.07 -1.81 -0.81
CA ASP A 177 5.62 -0.55 -1.43
C ASP A 177 6.75 0.45 -1.70
N SER A 178 7.86 0.30 -1.00
CA SER A 178 9.04 1.13 -1.22
C SER A 178 9.88 0.64 -2.40
N PHE A 179 9.62 -0.58 -2.90
CA PHE A 179 10.25 -1.16 -4.09
C PHE A 179 9.37 -1.02 -5.33
N ILE A 180 8.06 -1.22 -5.15
CA ILE A 180 7.11 -1.24 -6.26
C ILE A 180 6.86 0.16 -6.82
N GLN A 181 6.81 0.25 -8.14
CA GLN A 181 6.54 1.48 -8.86
C GLN A 181 5.58 1.25 -10.01
N ASP A 182 4.64 2.17 -10.20
CA ASP A 182 3.78 2.19 -11.39
C ASP A 182 4.38 3.17 -12.40
N LEU A 183 5.11 2.63 -13.37
CA LEU A 183 5.73 3.42 -14.44
C LEU A 183 4.77 3.66 -15.62
N GLY A 184 3.51 3.20 -15.53
CA GLY A 184 2.52 3.32 -16.59
C GLY A 184 2.76 2.36 -17.77
N HIS A 185 3.67 1.40 -17.64
CA HIS A 185 3.92 0.40 -18.67
C HIS A 185 2.71 -0.53 -18.85
N ARG A 186 2.47 -0.90 -20.11
CA ARG A 186 1.36 -1.79 -20.49
C ARG A 186 1.89 -3.05 -21.13
N LEU A 187 1.18 -4.16 -20.96
CA LEU A 187 1.45 -5.42 -21.65
C LEU A 187 0.22 -5.81 -22.46
N GLY A 188 0.42 -6.04 -23.75
CA GLY A 188 -0.62 -6.46 -24.68
C GLY A 188 -0.14 -7.52 -25.65
N TYR A 189 -0.90 -8.60 -25.76
CA TYR A 189 -0.68 -9.64 -26.77
C TYR A 189 -0.79 -9.05 -28.18
N LEU A 190 0.19 -9.35 -29.04
CA LEU A 190 0.38 -8.80 -30.39
C LEU A 190 0.67 -7.29 -30.44
N TYR A 191 0.86 -6.63 -29.29
CA TYR A 191 1.31 -5.25 -29.23
C TYR A 191 2.80 -5.21 -28.88
N ASN A 192 3.14 -5.55 -27.64
CA ASN A 192 4.50 -5.61 -27.14
C ASN A 192 4.89 -6.97 -26.55
N ALA A 193 4.02 -7.97 -26.69
CA ALA A 193 4.31 -9.37 -26.37
C ALA A 193 3.86 -10.29 -27.52
N SER A 194 4.74 -11.22 -27.90
CA SER A 194 4.45 -12.26 -28.89
C SER A 194 3.78 -13.47 -28.26
N GLU A 195 3.92 -13.65 -26.95
CA GLU A 195 3.30 -14.73 -26.18
C GLU A 195 2.95 -14.23 -24.77
N ILE A 196 1.76 -14.62 -24.28
CA ILE A 196 1.32 -14.40 -22.90
C ILE A 196 0.69 -15.71 -22.41
N LYS A 197 1.20 -16.26 -21.30
CA LYS A 197 0.79 -17.52 -20.70
C LYS A 197 0.28 -17.27 -19.28
N PRO A 198 -1.03 -17.10 -19.08
CA PRO A 198 -1.61 -17.03 -17.74
C PRO A 198 -1.69 -18.42 -17.10
N THR A 199 -1.21 -18.52 -15.87
CA THR A 199 -1.32 -19.70 -15.00
C THR A 199 -2.04 -19.31 -13.72
N TYR A 200 -3.16 -19.99 -13.46
CA TYR A 200 -3.90 -19.86 -12.20
C TYR A 200 -3.59 -21.05 -11.30
N ASP A 201 -3.12 -20.79 -10.08
CA ASP A 201 -2.85 -21.83 -9.09
C ASP A 201 -3.70 -21.61 -7.83
N SER A 202 -4.58 -22.57 -7.57
CA SER A 202 -5.51 -22.62 -6.44
C SER A 202 -5.00 -23.43 -5.25
N THR A 203 -3.81 -24.03 -5.34
CA THR A 203 -3.26 -24.95 -4.32
C THR A 203 -3.12 -24.28 -2.94
N THR A 204 -2.92 -22.98 -2.93
CA THR A 204 -2.70 -22.18 -1.70
C THR A 204 -3.99 -21.56 -1.16
N ILE A 205 -5.14 -21.73 -1.82
CA ILE A 205 -6.40 -21.15 -1.36
C ILE A 205 -6.73 -21.68 0.04
N THR A 206 -6.97 -20.75 0.95
CA THR A 206 -7.45 -21.01 2.30
C THR A 206 -8.43 -19.90 2.66
N ASN A 207 -9.61 -20.29 3.14
CA ASN A 207 -10.71 -19.36 3.42
C ASN A 207 -11.43 -19.65 4.75
N GLN A 208 -10.86 -20.56 5.55
CA GLN A 208 -11.36 -20.92 6.86
C GLN A 208 -10.20 -21.33 7.77
N VAL A 209 -10.28 -21.00 9.07
CA VAL A 209 -9.26 -21.40 10.05
C VAL A 209 -9.85 -21.45 11.46
N TRP A 210 -9.41 -22.41 12.26
CA TRP A 210 -9.73 -22.49 13.68
C TRP A 210 -8.69 -21.75 14.52
N CYS A 211 -9.14 -20.97 15.50
CA CYS A 211 -8.29 -20.03 16.24
C CYS A 211 -8.36 -20.26 17.74
N THR A 212 -7.19 -20.39 18.37
CA THR A 212 -7.02 -20.50 19.83
C THR A 212 -6.07 -19.42 20.34
N GLY A 213 -6.48 -18.66 21.36
CA GLY A 213 -5.66 -17.63 21.99
C GLY A 213 -4.94 -18.13 23.23
N LYS A 214 -4.49 -17.18 24.06
CA LYS A 214 -3.79 -17.47 25.32
C LYS A 214 -4.65 -18.28 26.29
N ALA A 215 -4.09 -19.38 26.79
CA ALA A 215 -4.64 -20.09 27.94
C ALA A 215 -4.45 -19.27 29.23
N LYS A 216 -5.45 -19.28 30.12
CA LYS A 216 -5.31 -18.74 31.47
C LYS A 216 -4.48 -19.70 32.31
N ASP A 217 -3.70 -19.15 33.23
CA ASP A 217 -2.97 -19.95 34.20
C ASP A 217 -3.96 -20.75 35.05
N LYS A 218 -3.69 -22.04 35.21
CA LYS A 218 -4.44 -22.88 36.13
C LYS A 218 -4.08 -22.47 37.58
N PRO A 219 -5.03 -22.57 38.53
CA PRO A 219 -4.72 -22.45 39.95
C PRO A 219 -3.58 -23.40 40.36
N ASP A 220 -2.73 -22.98 41.29
CA ASP A 220 -1.55 -23.75 41.75
C ASP A 220 -1.90 -25.14 42.33
N ASP A 221 -3.16 -25.37 42.70
CA ASP A 221 -3.72 -26.59 43.26
C ASP A 221 -4.67 -27.34 42.29
N ALA A 222 -4.72 -26.94 41.02
CA ALA A 222 -5.61 -27.54 40.03
C ALA A 222 -5.18 -28.98 39.65
N ASP A 223 -6.15 -29.90 39.64
CA ASP A 223 -5.97 -31.27 39.14
C ASP A 223 -5.57 -31.27 37.65
N ASP A 224 -4.83 -32.29 37.22
CA ASP A 224 -4.39 -32.46 35.83
C ASP A 224 -5.58 -32.50 34.85
N ASN A 225 -6.75 -32.97 35.30
CA ASN A 225 -7.99 -33.01 34.51
C ASN A 225 -8.78 -31.69 34.48
N THR A 226 -8.30 -30.63 35.13
CA THR A 226 -8.97 -29.33 35.12
C THR A 226 -8.97 -28.77 33.69
N SER A 227 -10.17 -28.43 33.17
CA SER A 227 -10.34 -27.90 31.82
C SER A 227 -9.50 -26.64 31.62
N THR A 228 -8.78 -26.57 30.50
CA THR A 228 -8.05 -25.36 30.11
C THR A 228 -9.05 -24.24 29.79
N GLU A 229 -8.99 -23.14 30.53
CA GLU A 229 -9.72 -21.93 30.19
C GLU A 229 -8.84 -21.00 29.34
N TYR A 230 -9.48 -20.26 28.43
CA TYR A 230 -8.81 -19.29 27.58
C TYR A 230 -9.33 -17.89 27.87
N TYR A 231 -8.55 -16.86 27.52
CA TYR A 231 -9.01 -15.46 27.63
C TYR A 231 -10.22 -15.16 26.75
N PHE A 232 -10.39 -15.91 25.66
CA PHE A 232 -11.62 -15.98 24.85
C PHE A 232 -11.85 -17.42 24.39
N GLU A 233 -13.10 -17.80 24.15
CA GLU A 233 -13.43 -19.13 23.64
C GLU A 233 -12.84 -19.34 22.23
N PRO A 234 -12.15 -20.46 21.94
CA PRO A 234 -11.67 -20.78 20.61
C PRO A 234 -12.80 -20.71 19.58
N PHE A 235 -12.52 -20.13 18.41
CA PHE A 235 -13.55 -19.85 17.40
C PHE A 235 -13.04 -20.05 15.98
N GLN A 236 -13.97 -20.22 15.04
CA GLN A 236 -13.68 -20.34 13.63
C GLN A 236 -13.76 -19.00 12.92
N VAL A 237 -12.80 -18.75 12.05
CA VAL A 237 -12.79 -17.62 11.12
C VAL A 237 -13.05 -18.15 9.72
N SER A 238 -13.89 -17.46 8.95
CA SER A 238 -14.26 -17.88 7.59
C SER A 238 -14.55 -16.67 6.72
N ASP A 239 -14.13 -16.73 5.45
CA ASP A 239 -14.52 -15.78 4.43
C ASP A 239 -15.61 -16.37 3.54
N GLN A 240 -16.84 -15.94 3.74
CA GLN A 240 -17.99 -16.53 3.04
C GLN A 240 -17.94 -16.26 1.52
N SER A 241 -17.38 -15.12 1.10
CA SER A 241 -17.30 -14.78 -0.33
C SER A 241 -16.36 -15.71 -1.09
N SER A 242 -15.23 -16.07 -0.48
CA SER A 242 -14.28 -17.05 -1.00
C SER A 242 -14.85 -18.46 -0.94
N ILE A 243 -15.54 -18.83 0.15
CA ILE A 243 -16.21 -20.13 0.29
C ILE A 243 -17.30 -20.31 -0.78
N ASP A 244 -18.09 -19.28 -1.06
CA ASP A 244 -19.15 -19.34 -2.07
C ASP A 244 -18.58 -19.55 -3.49
N LYS A 245 -17.36 -19.07 -3.76
CA LYS A 245 -16.68 -19.24 -5.05
C LYS A 245 -15.94 -20.57 -5.16
N TRP A 246 -15.21 -20.95 -4.10
CA TRP A 246 -14.19 -21.99 -4.17
C TRP A 246 -14.51 -23.22 -3.30
N GLY A 247 -15.53 -23.16 -2.45
CA GLY A 247 -15.78 -24.16 -1.42
C GLY A 247 -14.85 -23.99 -0.21
N VAL A 248 -15.10 -24.79 0.83
CA VAL A 248 -14.35 -24.70 2.09
C VAL A 248 -12.93 -25.24 1.92
N HIS A 249 -11.95 -24.39 2.19
CA HIS A 249 -10.53 -24.71 2.23
C HIS A 249 -9.95 -24.24 3.56
N GLN A 250 -9.73 -25.18 4.47
CA GLN A 250 -9.29 -24.87 5.83
C GLN A 250 -7.75 -24.80 5.93
N LEU A 251 -7.25 -23.68 6.43
CA LEU A 251 -5.87 -23.53 6.90
C LEU A 251 -5.69 -24.30 8.21
N SER A 252 -4.46 -24.76 8.47
CA SER A 252 -4.09 -25.31 9.77
C SER A 252 -4.47 -24.38 10.91
N ASP A 253 -4.89 -24.98 12.04
CA ASP A 253 -5.30 -24.24 13.22
C ASP A 253 -4.20 -23.29 13.69
N ILE A 254 -4.61 -22.08 14.06
CA ILE A 254 -3.71 -21.06 14.60
C ILE A 254 -3.89 -21.06 16.12
N SER A 255 -2.80 -21.31 16.85
CA SER A 255 -2.72 -21.17 18.30
C SER A 255 -1.66 -20.13 18.64
N ASP A 256 -2.04 -19.04 19.31
CA ASP A 256 -1.14 -17.93 19.57
C ASP A 256 -1.43 -17.24 20.91
N ASP A 257 -0.54 -17.47 21.87
CA ASP A 257 -0.61 -16.97 23.24
C ASP A 257 -0.42 -15.45 23.36
N ARG A 258 -0.07 -14.75 22.28
CA ARG A 258 0.01 -13.29 22.27
C ARG A 258 -1.37 -12.65 22.31
N PHE A 259 -2.43 -13.37 21.93
CA PHE A 259 -3.77 -12.83 21.86
C PHE A 259 -4.59 -13.20 23.10
N THR A 260 -5.04 -12.16 23.83
CA THR A 260 -6.05 -12.27 24.90
C THR A 260 -7.40 -11.69 24.49
N ASP A 261 -7.53 -11.21 23.24
CA ASP A 261 -8.74 -10.63 22.67
C ASP A 261 -9.15 -11.33 21.36
N ALA A 262 -10.42 -11.73 21.27
CA ALA A 262 -10.95 -12.51 20.15
C ALA A 262 -10.96 -11.72 18.83
N ASN A 263 -11.23 -10.41 18.87
CA ASN A 263 -11.26 -9.60 17.64
C ASN A 263 -9.86 -9.47 17.03
N SER A 264 -8.86 -9.26 17.86
CA SER A 264 -7.44 -9.20 17.45
C SER A 264 -6.99 -10.52 16.83
N MET A 265 -7.36 -11.66 17.45
CA MET A 265 -7.10 -12.99 16.88
C MET A 265 -7.83 -13.19 15.55
N LYS A 266 -9.08 -12.72 15.43
CA LYS A 266 -9.85 -12.82 14.19
C LYS A 266 -9.19 -12.07 13.03
N GLN A 267 -8.70 -10.86 13.27
CA GLN A 267 -8.02 -10.07 12.24
C GLN A 267 -6.71 -10.71 11.80
N TYR A 268 -5.92 -11.21 12.77
CA TYR A 268 -4.69 -11.96 12.47
C TYR A 268 -4.98 -13.24 11.69
N ALA A 269 -5.99 -14.00 12.09
CA ALA A 269 -6.39 -15.23 11.43
C ALA A 269 -6.89 -14.99 10.01
N LEU A 270 -7.74 -13.96 9.81
CA LEU A 270 -8.10 -13.50 8.48
C LEU A 270 -6.83 -13.19 7.69
N SER A 271 -5.81 -12.58 8.31
CA SER A 271 -4.54 -12.27 7.66
C SER A 271 -3.70 -13.43 7.17
N GLN A 272 -3.93 -14.63 7.69
CA GLN A 272 -3.22 -15.81 7.22
C GLN A 272 -3.93 -16.50 6.04
N LEU A 273 -5.15 -16.07 5.69
CA LEU A 273 -5.95 -16.67 4.63
C LEU A 273 -5.59 -16.14 3.24
N THR A 274 -5.55 -17.05 2.27
CA THR A 274 -5.37 -16.78 0.83
C THR A 274 -6.69 -17.02 0.11
N LEU A 275 -7.45 -15.95 -0.13
CA LEU A 275 -8.87 -16.03 -0.51
C LEU A 275 -9.13 -16.23 -2.01
N GLU A 276 -8.13 -15.95 -2.85
CA GLU A 276 -8.21 -16.02 -4.32
C GLU A 276 -7.02 -16.82 -4.87
N PRO A 277 -7.16 -17.51 -6.01
CA PRO A 277 -6.04 -18.19 -6.64
C PRO A 277 -4.97 -17.19 -7.08
N SER A 278 -3.72 -17.65 -7.02
CA SER A 278 -2.60 -16.91 -7.58
C SER A 278 -2.63 -16.93 -9.11
N LEU A 279 -2.25 -15.81 -9.74
CA LEU A 279 -2.15 -15.63 -11.19
C LEU A 279 -0.71 -15.22 -11.53
N THR A 280 -0.01 -16.13 -12.19
CA THR A 280 1.29 -15.86 -12.80
C THR A 280 1.12 -15.69 -14.30
N ILE A 281 1.77 -14.70 -14.89
CA ILE A 281 1.82 -14.47 -16.33
C ILE A 281 3.26 -14.58 -16.79
N ASP A 282 3.56 -15.59 -17.61
CA ASP A 282 4.81 -15.62 -18.35
C ASP A 282 4.59 -14.95 -19.71
N ALA A 283 5.39 -13.93 -20.02
CA ALA A 283 5.29 -13.18 -21.26
C ALA A 283 6.62 -13.17 -22.02
N THR A 284 6.53 -13.38 -23.33
CA THR A 284 7.64 -13.19 -24.26
C THR A 284 7.46 -11.83 -24.94
N LEU A 285 8.34 -10.88 -24.63
CA LEU A 285 8.27 -9.51 -25.13
C LEU A 285 8.81 -9.40 -26.57
N THR A 286 8.22 -8.49 -27.34
CA THR A 286 8.75 -8.07 -28.65
C THR A 286 9.62 -6.82 -28.56
N THR A 287 9.61 -6.16 -27.41
CA THR A 287 10.48 -5.02 -27.09
C THR A 287 11.81 -5.51 -26.53
N HIS A 288 12.84 -4.66 -26.66
CA HIS A 288 14.22 -4.97 -26.26
C HIS A 288 14.69 -4.07 -25.12
N ASP A 289 13.75 -3.35 -24.52
CA ASP A 289 13.99 -2.50 -23.38
C ASP A 289 14.20 -3.39 -22.15
N GLU A 290 15.14 -2.98 -21.31
CA GLU A 290 15.40 -3.69 -20.07
C GLU A 290 14.17 -3.64 -19.15
N PRO A 291 13.65 -4.79 -18.69
CA PRO A 291 12.58 -4.82 -17.72
C PRO A 291 13.00 -4.17 -16.41
N THR A 292 12.08 -3.45 -15.79
CA THR A 292 12.31 -2.87 -14.47
C THR A 292 11.76 -3.80 -13.40
N ALA A 293 12.62 -4.28 -12.50
CA ALA A 293 12.20 -5.09 -11.35
C ALA A 293 11.18 -4.33 -10.49
N GLY A 294 10.09 -5.00 -10.09
CA GLY A 294 9.04 -4.39 -9.25
C GLY A 294 8.13 -3.39 -9.97
N ASP A 295 8.22 -3.25 -11.30
CA ASP A 295 7.30 -2.41 -12.06
C ASP A 295 5.88 -3.02 -12.08
N MET A 296 4.87 -2.16 -11.91
CA MET A 296 3.46 -2.52 -12.02
C MET A 296 3.02 -2.36 -13.47
N VAL A 297 2.90 -3.49 -14.14
CA VAL A 297 2.53 -3.55 -15.55
C VAL A 297 1.03 -3.75 -15.68
N HIS A 298 0.40 -2.91 -16.48
CA HIS A 298 -1.02 -3.01 -16.80
C HIS A 298 -1.23 -3.95 -17.99
N MET A 299 -1.80 -5.13 -17.73
CA MET A 299 -2.11 -6.11 -18.77
C MET A 299 -3.51 -5.89 -19.36
N GLU A 300 -3.58 -5.77 -20.68
CA GLU A 300 -4.83 -5.73 -21.45
C GLU A 300 -4.93 -6.95 -22.38
N VAL A 301 -5.74 -7.94 -22.02
CA VAL A 301 -6.06 -9.05 -22.92
C VAL A 301 -7.37 -8.72 -23.64
N ARG A 302 -7.27 -8.28 -24.90
CA ARG A 302 -8.41 -7.80 -25.72
C ARG A 302 -9.56 -8.80 -25.89
N LYS A 303 -9.40 -10.06 -25.48
CA LYS A 303 -10.36 -11.13 -25.76
C LYS A 303 -11.25 -11.54 -24.58
N ASP A 304 -10.84 -11.34 -23.31
CA ASP A 304 -11.53 -12.06 -22.22
C ASP A 304 -11.85 -11.35 -20.88
N ASN A 305 -11.23 -10.25 -20.43
CA ASN A 305 -11.65 -9.57 -19.18
C ASN A 305 -10.85 -8.29 -18.87
N PRO A 306 -11.19 -7.50 -17.82
CA PRO A 306 -10.60 -6.19 -17.59
C PRO A 306 -9.10 -6.25 -17.31
N ALA A 307 -8.41 -5.23 -17.81
CA ALA A 307 -7.28 -4.54 -17.19
C ALA A 307 -6.86 -5.05 -15.79
N THR A 308 -5.78 -5.85 -15.70
CA THR A 308 -5.18 -6.26 -14.42
C THR A 308 -3.79 -5.66 -14.28
N LYS A 309 -3.48 -5.08 -13.12
CA LYS A 309 -2.12 -4.66 -12.77
C LYS A 309 -1.37 -5.82 -12.13
N LEU A 310 -0.18 -6.10 -12.63
CA LEU A 310 0.66 -7.22 -12.19
C LEU A 310 2.09 -6.72 -11.95
N GLU A 311 2.77 -7.30 -10.97
CA GLU A 311 4.14 -6.93 -10.62
C GLU A 311 5.14 -7.74 -11.46
N VAL A 312 6.19 -7.10 -12.00
CA VAL A 312 7.36 -7.79 -12.57
C VAL A 312 8.17 -8.44 -11.46
N VAL A 313 8.06 -9.76 -11.34
CA VAL A 313 8.74 -10.56 -10.30
C VAL A 313 9.94 -11.35 -10.83
N SER A 314 10.06 -11.49 -12.14
CA SER A 314 11.22 -12.11 -12.78
C SER A 314 11.41 -11.59 -14.19
N TYR A 315 12.64 -11.61 -14.68
CA TYR A 315 12.95 -11.43 -16.08
C TYR A 315 14.22 -12.15 -16.50
N GLN A 316 14.28 -12.47 -17.80
CA GLN A 316 15.48 -12.87 -18.51
C GLN A 316 15.70 -11.92 -19.69
N TYR A 317 16.74 -11.10 -19.58
CA TYR A 317 17.03 -9.98 -20.48
C TYR A 317 18.32 -10.22 -21.26
N TYR A 318 18.28 -9.99 -22.58
CA TYR A 318 19.39 -10.19 -23.51
C TYR A 318 19.97 -8.84 -23.99
N PRO A 319 20.89 -8.20 -23.24
CA PRO A 319 21.39 -6.86 -23.57
C PRO A 319 22.32 -6.83 -24.79
N GLN A 320 22.89 -7.97 -25.20
CA GLN A 320 23.91 -8.02 -26.25
C GLN A 320 23.37 -8.44 -27.62
N ASP A 321 22.15 -8.98 -27.69
CA ASP A 321 21.51 -9.45 -28.91
C ASP A 321 20.01 -9.16 -28.89
N ARG A 322 19.57 -8.27 -29.79
CA ARG A 322 18.16 -7.90 -29.95
C ARG A 322 17.35 -8.94 -30.73
N SER A 323 17.96 -9.98 -31.28
CA SER A 323 17.20 -11.07 -31.91
C SER A 323 16.60 -12.04 -30.87
N GLN A 324 17.14 -12.04 -29.64
CA GLN A 324 16.64 -12.84 -28.55
C GLN A 324 15.50 -12.12 -27.83
N PRO A 325 14.33 -12.76 -27.66
CA PRO A 325 13.22 -12.14 -26.98
C PRO A 325 13.48 -12.05 -25.47
N THR A 326 13.09 -10.93 -24.88
CA THR A 326 13.11 -10.77 -23.42
C THR A 326 11.91 -11.49 -22.82
N GLN A 327 12.14 -12.27 -21.77
CA GLN A 327 11.08 -12.96 -21.05
C GLN A 327 10.85 -12.26 -19.72
N ILE A 328 9.59 -12.09 -19.33
CA ILE A 328 9.20 -11.57 -18.03
C ILE A 328 8.17 -12.49 -17.40
N THR A 329 8.22 -12.63 -16.08
CA THR A 329 7.15 -13.20 -15.30
C THR A 329 6.51 -12.09 -14.48
N LEU A 330 5.23 -11.90 -14.69
CA LEU A 330 4.39 -11.03 -13.88
C LEU A 330 3.59 -11.88 -12.91
N ASN A 331 3.28 -11.34 -11.74
CA ASN A 331 2.47 -12.09 -10.78
C ASN A 331 1.49 -11.17 -10.05
N ASN A 332 0.30 -11.70 -9.78
CA ASN A 332 -0.66 -11.11 -8.86
C ASN A 332 -0.50 -11.61 -7.43
N THR A 333 0.31 -12.65 -7.14
CA THR A 333 0.53 -13.19 -5.79
C THR A 333 1.36 -12.22 -4.98
N ALA A 334 0.75 -11.10 -4.67
CA ALA A 334 0.14 -10.84 -3.39
C ALA A 334 0.17 -11.87 -2.23
N LYS A 335 1.21 -12.69 -2.06
CA LYS A 335 1.57 -12.99 -0.66
C LYS A 335 1.97 -11.69 0.07
N THR A 336 2.14 -10.60 -0.68
CA THR A 336 2.31 -9.23 -0.20
C THR A 336 1.11 -8.32 -0.43
N ILE A 337 0.43 -8.20 -1.59
CA ILE A 337 -0.66 -7.24 -1.81
C ILE A 337 -1.95 -7.50 -0.97
N PHE A 338 -2.33 -8.75 -0.68
CA PHE A 338 -3.45 -9.07 0.24
C PHE A 338 -3.01 -8.99 1.71
N ASP A 339 -1.76 -9.35 2.00
CA ASP A 339 -1.14 -9.18 3.33
C ASP A 339 -0.76 -7.72 3.61
N TYR A 340 -0.63 -6.88 2.58
CA TYR A 340 -0.30 -5.45 2.62
C TYR A 340 -1.52 -4.64 3.02
N GLN A 341 -2.69 -4.95 2.45
CA GLN A 341 -3.96 -4.41 2.93
C GLN A 341 -4.22 -4.78 4.41
N ARG A 342 -3.64 -5.89 4.91
CA ARG A 342 -3.72 -6.32 6.32
C ARG A 342 -2.57 -5.85 7.21
N ASN A 343 -1.37 -5.64 6.68
CA ASN A 343 -0.23 -5.08 7.42
C ASN A 343 -0.40 -3.58 7.64
N LEU A 344 -1.10 -2.87 6.75
CA LEU A 344 -1.61 -1.52 7.02
C LEU A 344 -2.59 -1.51 8.21
N GLN A 345 -3.49 -2.50 8.32
CA GLN A 345 -4.33 -2.70 9.50
C GLN A 345 -3.48 -2.97 10.76
N ASN A 346 -2.50 -3.89 10.71
CA ASN A 346 -1.65 -4.23 11.85
C ASN A 346 -0.78 -3.07 12.35
N LYS A 347 -0.33 -2.17 11.45
CA LYS A 347 0.41 -0.96 11.83
C LYS A 347 -0.45 -0.01 12.66
N VAL A 348 -1.70 0.21 12.24
CA VAL A 348 -2.70 0.99 12.98
C VAL A 348 -2.97 0.36 14.35
N TYR A 349 -3.05 -0.98 14.44
CA TYR A 349 -3.24 -1.67 15.72
C TYR A 349 -2.00 -1.60 16.63
N SER A 350 -0.78 -1.72 16.10
CA SER A 350 0.45 -1.61 16.91
C SER A 350 0.62 -0.24 17.57
N ASP A 351 0.24 0.84 16.87
CA ASP A 351 0.23 2.19 17.43
C ASP A 351 -0.84 2.34 18.53
N VAL A 352 -2.01 1.71 18.35
CA VAL A 352 -3.08 1.67 19.37
C VAL A 352 -2.65 0.85 20.60
N PHE A 353 -1.99 -0.31 20.42
CA PHE A 353 -1.51 -1.15 21.52
C PHE A 353 -0.38 -0.47 22.31
N ASN A 354 0.57 0.19 21.64
CA ASN A 354 1.61 0.98 22.32
C ASN A 354 0.99 2.15 23.11
N HIS A 355 -0.07 2.77 22.61
CA HIS A 355 -0.79 3.83 23.32
C HIS A 355 -1.53 3.32 24.56
N ILE A 356 -2.13 2.14 24.48
CA ILE A 356 -2.83 1.49 25.62
C ILE A 356 -1.83 1.02 26.68
N ALA A 357 -0.70 0.42 26.27
CA ALA A 357 0.36 -0.01 27.19
C ALA A 357 1.04 1.15 27.91
N ASN A 358 1.27 2.28 27.23
CA ASN A 358 1.84 3.48 27.86
C ASN A 358 0.85 4.16 28.82
N ASN A 359 -0.45 4.20 28.48
CA ASN A 359 -1.49 4.75 29.36
C ASN A 359 -1.81 3.85 30.58
N SER A 360 -1.35 2.59 30.58
CA SER A 360 -1.49 1.68 31.72
C SER A 360 -0.49 1.98 32.84
N ASN A 361 0.59 2.72 32.56
CA ASN A 361 1.65 3.06 33.51
C ASN A 361 1.54 4.46 34.13
N GLU A 362 0.59 5.30 33.70
CA GLU A 362 0.40 6.66 34.27
C GLU A 362 -0.72 6.78 35.30
N ASN A 363 -1.55 5.74 35.48
CA ASN A 363 -2.55 5.71 36.55
C ASN A 363 -1.97 5.16 37.87
N GLY A 364 -1.07 5.95 38.45
CA GLY A 364 -0.55 5.69 39.78
C GLY A 364 0.27 6.86 40.28
N THR A 365 -0.40 7.89 40.83
CA THR A 365 -0.13 8.55 42.13
C THR A 365 -0.76 9.94 42.14
N SER A 366 -1.91 10.09 42.80
CA SER A 366 -2.42 11.38 43.24
C SER A 366 -1.65 11.85 44.47
N GLN A 367 -1.09 13.07 44.44
CA GLN A 367 -0.89 13.86 45.66
C GLN A 367 -1.27 15.32 45.45
N ASN A 368 -2.22 15.74 46.30
CA ASN A 368 -2.62 17.11 46.62
C ASN A 368 -1.43 17.98 47.05
N THR A 369 -1.41 19.25 46.65
CA THR A 369 -1.15 20.38 47.56
C THR A 369 -1.89 21.64 47.07
N ASN A 370 -2.53 22.34 48.02
CA ASN A 370 -3.22 23.63 47.88
C ASN A 370 -2.26 24.80 48.07
N ASP A 371 -2.44 25.88 47.30
CA ASP A 371 -2.44 27.33 47.65
C ASP A 371 -2.30 28.12 46.31
N GLY A 372 -2.88 29.27 45.98
CA GLY A 372 -3.60 30.32 46.69
C GLY A 372 -3.31 31.66 45.95
N SER A 373 -4.37 32.40 45.60
CA SER A 373 -4.39 33.88 45.35
C SER A 373 -4.04 34.51 43.97
N SER A 374 -5.10 34.99 43.30
CA SER A 374 -5.41 36.40 42.91
C SER A 374 -4.49 37.27 42.02
N SER A 375 -5.15 37.79 40.97
CA SER A 375 -5.28 39.18 40.48
C SER A 375 -4.41 39.78 39.36
N ASN A 376 -5.17 40.19 38.33
CA ASN A 376 -5.20 41.50 37.64
C ASN A 376 -4.43 41.74 36.33
N GLU A 377 -5.22 41.86 35.26
CA GLU A 377 -4.98 42.76 34.12
C GLU A 377 -5.04 44.25 34.55
N PRO A 378 -4.63 45.16 33.65
CA PRO A 378 -5.58 46.23 33.32
C PRO A 378 -5.68 46.56 31.83
N SER A 379 -6.89 47.01 31.50
CA SER A 379 -7.39 47.53 30.23
C SER A 379 -6.95 48.97 29.94
N SER A 380 -7.13 49.43 28.70
CA SER A 380 -7.73 50.74 28.42
C SER A 380 -8.14 50.91 26.95
N ASN A 381 -9.40 51.29 26.77
CA ASN A 381 -9.95 52.02 25.61
C ASN A 381 -10.18 53.47 26.09
N PRO A 382 -10.35 54.51 25.25
CA PRO A 382 -11.73 54.95 25.00
C PRO A 382 -12.05 55.76 23.71
N SER A 383 -13.37 55.87 23.47
CA SER A 383 -14.17 57.02 22.95
C SER A 383 -14.08 57.40 21.46
N GLN A 384 -15.15 57.28 20.65
CA GLN A 384 -16.44 58.03 20.53
C GLN A 384 -16.36 59.40 19.82
N SER A 385 -17.07 59.57 18.68
CA SER A 385 -18.05 60.66 18.42
C SER A 385 -18.62 60.69 16.97
N ASP A 386 -19.95 60.56 16.87
CA ASP A 386 -20.95 61.36 16.13
C ASP A 386 -20.86 61.84 14.64
N SER A 387 -21.97 61.53 13.94
CA SER A 387 -22.80 62.40 13.05
C SER A 387 -22.67 62.37 11.49
N SER A 388 -23.70 61.76 10.89
CA SER A 388 -24.57 62.18 9.76
C SER A 388 -24.11 63.03 8.55
N ASN A 389 -24.31 62.46 7.34
CA ASN A 389 -25.12 62.94 6.16
C ASN A 389 -24.42 62.96 4.77
N ASN A 390 -25.10 62.28 3.82
CA ASN A 390 -25.22 62.41 2.33
C ASN A 390 -24.11 63.14 1.54
N ASP A 391 -23.60 62.60 0.43
CA ASP A 391 -24.24 62.51 -0.90
C ASP A 391 -23.24 61.89 -1.91
N SER A 392 -23.75 61.57 -3.09
CA SER A 392 -23.28 60.65 -4.12
C SER A 392 -22.12 61.13 -5.02
N SER A 393 -21.53 60.14 -5.69
CA SER A 393 -20.89 60.15 -7.03
C SER A 393 -19.36 60.01 -7.11
N GLY A 394 -18.91 59.12 -8.01
CA GLY A 394 -17.59 59.20 -8.64
C GLY A 394 -16.55 58.18 -8.19
N SER A 395 -16.43 57.10 -8.96
CA SER A 395 -15.36 56.09 -8.99
C SER A 395 -13.93 56.61 -8.73
N SER A 396 -13.19 55.98 -7.80
CA SER A 396 -11.91 55.29 -8.10
C SER A 396 -11.28 54.67 -6.83
N ASP A 397 -11.10 53.35 -6.90
CA ASP A 397 -9.96 52.56 -6.42
C ASP A 397 -9.43 52.76 -4.99
N SER A 398 -9.76 51.83 -4.08
CA SER A 398 -8.80 50.87 -3.51
C SER A 398 -9.37 50.15 -2.26
N SER A 399 -9.10 48.84 -2.21
CA SER A 399 -9.19 47.92 -1.06
C SER A 399 -10.49 47.87 -0.25
N ASP A 400 -11.25 46.77 -0.36
CA ASP A 400 -11.36 45.88 0.80
C ASP A 400 -11.87 44.46 0.48
N ASN A 401 -11.48 43.57 1.36
CA ASN A 401 -11.61 42.13 1.34
C ASN A 401 -13.06 41.66 1.60
N SER A 402 -13.83 41.37 0.56
CA SER A 402 -15.10 40.64 0.69
C SER A 402 -15.43 39.80 -0.57
N ASN A 403 -15.16 38.50 -0.51
CA ASN A 403 -15.71 37.53 -1.46
C ASN A 403 -16.44 36.40 -0.71
N ALA A 404 -17.16 36.78 0.35
CA ALA A 404 -18.08 35.90 1.07
C ALA A 404 -19.54 35.95 0.54
N ASP A 405 -19.83 36.76 -0.47
CA ASP A 405 -21.22 37.06 -0.86
C ASP A 405 -21.59 36.51 -2.24
N ASN A 406 -22.21 35.32 -2.26
CA ASN A 406 -23.32 34.92 -3.16
C ASN A 406 -23.64 33.41 -3.16
N TRP A 407 -23.13 32.62 -2.21
CA TRP A 407 -23.55 31.22 -2.14
C TRP A 407 -24.93 31.08 -1.50
N ASN A 408 -25.92 30.84 -2.35
CA ASN A 408 -27.31 30.63 -1.95
C ASN A 408 -27.73 29.18 -2.19
N ALA A 409 -28.83 28.76 -1.56
CA ALA A 409 -29.48 27.50 -1.93
C ALA A 409 -29.80 27.50 -3.44
N GLY A 410 -29.50 26.39 -4.11
CA GLY A 410 -29.48 26.25 -5.57
C GLY A 410 -28.12 26.46 -6.23
N SER A 411 -27.08 26.85 -5.49
CA SER A 411 -25.72 26.95 -6.05
C SER A 411 -25.13 25.57 -6.36
N THR A 412 -24.15 25.54 -7.24
CA THR A 412 -23.54 24.29 -7.68
C THR A 412 -22.23 24.02 -6.97
N PHE A 413 -21.97 22.77 -6.61
CA PHE A 413 -20.68 22.28 -6.12
C PHE A 413 -20.28 21.02 -6.90
N ILE A 414 -18.99 20.69 -6.84
CA ILE A 414 -18.46 19.44 -7.42
C ILE A 414 -18.11 18.45 -6.32
N ASP A 415 -18.17 17.17 -6.64
CA ASP A 415 -17.50 16.15 -5.85
C ASP A 415 -16.29 15.58 -6.59
N THR A 416 -15.27 15.18 -5.84
CA THR A 416 -13.97 14.76 -6.37
C THR A 416 -13.44 13.53 -5.66
N SER A 417 -12.62 12.75 -6.36
CA SER A 417 -11.94 11.55 -5.87
C SER A 417 -10.65 11.32 -6.66
N SER A 418 -9.90 10.28 -6.31
CA SER A 418 -8.73 9.84 -7.09
C SER A 418 -9.05 9.46 -8.53
N ASN A 419 -10.29 9.05 -8.83
CA ASN A 419 -10.73 8.70 -10.18
C ASN A 419 -10.71 9.92 -11.13
N ASN A 420 -10.78 11.13 -10.58
CA ASN A 420 -10.66 12.35 -11.38
C ASN A 420 -9.19 12.68 -11.72
N GLY A 421 -8.22 11.95 -11.16
CA GLY A 421 -6.81 12.32 -11.20
C GLY A 421 -6.53 13.64 -10.48
N ASN A 422 -5.32 14.16 -10.60
CA ASN A 422 -4.96 15.44 -9.98
C ASN A 422 -5.65 16.62 -10.69
N ILE A 423 -6.54 17.32 -9.98
CA ILE A 423 -7.21 18.52 -10.48
C ILE A 423 -6.35 19.75 -10.14
N SER A 424 -5.78 20.38 -11.18
CA SER A 424 -4.90 21.55 -11.03
C SER A 424 -5.64 22.80 -10.53
N VAL A 425 -4.89 23.79 -10.03
CA VAL A 425 -5.44 25.10 -9.64
C VAL A 425 -6.14 25.79 -10.82
N ASP A 426 -5.60 25.69 -12.03
CA ASP A 426 -6.22 26.28 -13.23
C ASP A 426 -7.53 25.59 -13.58
N THR A 427 -7.56 24.25 -13.47
CA THR A 427 -8.81 23.48 -13.66
C THR A 427 -9.86 23.87 -12.61
N MET A 428 -9.48 23.99 -11.34
CA MET A 428 -10.38 24.48 -10.28
C MET A 428 -10.89 25.91 -10.56
N LYS A 429 -10.00 26.78 -11.06
CA LYS A 429 -10.35 28.15 -11.43
C LYS A 429 -11.39 28.17 -12.55
N ASP A 430 -11.26 27.30 -13.53
CA ASP A 430 -12.21 27.19 -14.63
C ASP A 430 -13.55 26.57 -14.18
N LEU A 431 -13.53 25.58 -13.29
CA LEU A 431 -14.74 25.04 -12.67
C LEU A 431 -15.49 26.10 -11.85
N LYS A 432 -14.77 26.96 -11.13
CA LYS A 432 -15.36 28.10 -10.42
C LYS A 432 -16.01 29.10 -11.37
N LYS A 433 -15.33 29.46 -12.47
CA LYS A 433 -15.93 30.32 -13.52
C LYS A 433 -17.17 29.70 -14.15
N GLN A 434 -17.24 28.38 -14.23
CA GLN A 434 -18.39 27.63 -14.74
C GLN A 434 -19.56 27.55 -13.74
N GLY A 435 -19.38 28.06 -12.52
CA GLY A 435 -20.44 28.24 -11.53
C GLY A 435 -20.25 27.45 -10.23
N SER A 436 -19.24 26.57 -10.15
CA SER A 436 -19.00 25.79 -8.93
C SER A 436 -18.49 26.67 -7.78
N GLN A 437 -19.19 26.65 -6.64
CA GLN A 437 -18.84 27.47 -5.46
C GLN A 437 -18.10 26.67 -4.38
N GLY A 438 -18.11 25.34 -4.46
CA GLY A 438 -17.49 24.50 -3.45
C GLY A 438 -17.17 23.11 -3.93
N ILE A 439 -16.48 22.37 -3.06
CA ILE A 439 -16.09 20.99 -3.30
C ILE A 439 -16.50 20.08 -2.14
N ILE A 440 -16.87 18.86 -2.47
CA ILE A 440 -16.87 17.70 -1.57
C ILE A 440 -15.79 16.74 -2.11
N SER A 441 -15.05 16.05 -1.24
CA SER A 441 -13.99 15.15 -1.71
C SER A 441 -13.99 13.81 -0.98
N LYS A 442 -13.71 12.73 -1.72
CA LYS A 442 -13.54 11.39 -1.16
C LYS A 442 -12.34 11.41 -0.25
N LEU A 443 -12.50 11.06 1.01
CA LEU A 443 -11.37 10.92 1.92
C LEU A 443 -10.95 9.46 2.04
N THR A 444 -11.91 8.56 2.26
CA THR A 444 -11.64 7.15 2.51
C THR A 444 -12.65 6.22 1.85
N GLU A 445 -12.30 4.94 1.78
CA GLU A 445 -13.16 3.84 1.37
C GLU A 445 -12.81 2.58 2.17
N GLY A 446 -13.83 1.90 2.70
CA GLY A 446 -13.61 0.74 3.55
C GLY A 446 -12.66 1.06 4.71
N THR A 447 -11.76 0.15 5.04
CA THR A 447 -10.73 0.37 6.06
C THR A 447 -9.31 0.44 5.49
N GLY A 448 -9.17 0.40 4.16
CA GLY A 448 -7.88 0.20 3.49
C GLY A 448 -7.51 1.24 2.43
N TYR A 449 -8.43 2.12 2.05
CA TYR A 449 -8.16 3.12 1.03
C TYR A 449 -8.27 4.55 1.59
N VAL A 450 -7.22 5.35 1.39
CA VAL A 450 -7.23 6.80 1.60
C VAL A 450 -6.96 7.48 0.26
N ASN A 451 -7.70 8.55 -0.02
CA ASN A 451 -7.48 9.33 -1.22
C ASN A 451 -6.19 10.16 -1.10
N SER A 452 -5.11 9.71 -1.75
CA SER A 452 -3.80 10.36 -1.72
C SER A 452 -3.78 11.78 -2.30
N ILE A 453 -4.78 12.14 -3.11
CA ILE A 453 -4.92 13.48 -3.72
C ILE A 453 -6.02 14.33 -3.07
N PHE A 454 -6.58 13.88 -1.94
CA PHE A 454 -7.57 14.66 -1.18
C PHE A 454 -7.03 16.04 -0.77
N ASP A 455 -5.82 16.07 -0.22
CA ASP A 455 -5.22 17.30 0.30
C ASP A 455 -4.91 18.30 -0.82
N SER A 456 -4.50 17.81 -2.00
CA SER A 456 -4.28 18.68 -3.16
C SER A 456 -5.59 19.23 -3.72
N HIS A 457 -6.66 18.42 -3.80
CA HIS A 457 -7.98 18.89 -4.23
C HIS A 457 -8.54 19.95 -3.28
N LYS A 458 -8.46 19.69 -1.97
CA LYS A 458 -8.85 20.66 -0.93
C LYS A 458 -8.08 21.96 -1.07
N ALA A 459 -6.75 21.90 -1.07
CA ALA A 459 -5.92 23.09 -1.13
C ALA A 459 -6.10 23.88 -2.44
N ASN A 460 -6.25 23.20 -3.58
CA ASN A 460 -6.43 23.86 -4.88
C ASN A 460 -7.79 24.55 -5.00
N ALA A 461 -8.85 23.95 -4.46
CA ALA A 461 -10.16 24.58 -4.39
C ALA A 461 -10.15 25.83 -3.50
N GLU A 462 -9.55 25.73 -2.30
CA GLU A 462 -9.42 26.85 -1.37
C GLU A 462 -8.62 28.01 -2.00
N LYS A 463 -7.55 27.72 -2.75
CA LYS A 463 -6.74 28.72 -3.46
C LYS A 463 -7.52 29.56 -4.48
N VAL A 464 -8.52 28.96 -5.14
CA VAL A 464 -9.38 29.69 -6.09
C VAL A 464 -10.61 30.28 -5.41
N GLY A 465 -10.73 30.14 -4.09
CA GLY A 465 -11.84 30.61 -3.28
C GLY A 465 -13.11 29.79 -3.45
N MET A 466 -13.00 28.50 -3.74
CA MET A 466 -14.10 27.55 -3.54
C MET A 466 -14.06 27.05 -2.10
N LYS A 467 -15.21 26.81 -1.48
CA LYS A 467 -15.24 26.26 -0.11
C LYS A 467 -15.07 24.76 -0.13
N PHE A 468 -14.33 24.28 0.86
CA PHE A 468 -14.36 22.88 1.23
C PHE A 468 -15.62 22.58 2.06
N ILE A 469 -16.62 21.94 1.44
CA ILE A 469 -17.93 21.64 2.05
C ILE A 469 -17.85 20.43 2.97
N GLY A 470 -17.20 19.37 2.49
CA GLY A 470 -17.31 18.07 3.12
C GLY A 470 -16.32 17.03 2.63
N ALA A 471 -16.17 16.00 3.45
CA ALA A 471 -15.45 14.78 3.10
C ALA A 471 -16.44 13.62 3.07
N TYR A 472 -16.30 12.72 2.09
CA TYR A 472 -17.12 11.52 2.04
C TYR A 472 -16.31 10.23 2.19
N HIS A 473 -17.00 9.22 2.69
CA HIS A 473 -16.51 7.87 2.90
C HIS A 473 -17.30 6.88 2.05
N PHE A 474 -16.64 6.14 1.15
CA PHE A 474 -17.30 5.09 0.36
C PHE A 474 -17.46 3.82 1.18
N TYR A 475 -18.70 3.49 1.49
CA TYR A 475 -19.06 2.46 2.46
C TYR A 475 -18.97 1.04 1.89
N ARG A 476 -18.31 0.13 2.61
CA ARG A 476 -18.09 -1.28 2.22
C ARG A 476 -18.81 -2.30 3.12
N GLY A 477 -19.49 -1.87 4.19
CA GLY A 477 -20.39 -2.72 4.96
C GLY A 477 -19.96 -3.03 6.41
N ASP A 478 -18.86 -2.44 6.89
CA ASP A 478 -18.35 -2.58 8.26
C ASP A 478 -18.45 -1.26 9.04
N PRO A 479 -19.60 -0.97 9.66
CA PRO A 479 -19.96 0.38 10.05
C PRO A 479 -19.06 1.01 11.11
N VAL A 480 -18.66 0.25 12.13
CA VAL A 480 -17.87 0.79 13.25
C VAL A 480 -16.41 0.97 12.84
N ASN A 481 -15.83 0.00 12.13
CA ASN A 481 -14.42 0.08 11.74
C ASN A 481 -14.20 1.10 10.63
N GLU A 482 -15.09 1.15 9.63
CA GLU A 482 -15.04 2.17 8.58
C GLU A 482 -15.23 3.58 9.14
N ALA A 483 -16.13 3.76 10.13
CA ALA A 483 -16.31 5.06 10.78
C ALA A 483 -15.09 5.49 11.59
N ASN A 484 -14.44 4.57 12.31
CA ASN A 484 -13.20 4.86 13.03
C ASN A 484 -12.06 5.19 12.07
N TYR A 485 -11.96 4.49 10.94
CA TYR A 485 -10.97 4.76 9.91
C TYR A 485 -11.17 6.14 9.27
N PHE A 486 -12.41 6.47 8.90
CA PHE A 486 -12.76 7.80 8.41
C PHE A 486 -12.50 8.89 9.45
N LEU A 487 -12.88 8.66 10.71
CA LEU A 487 -12.64 9.56 11.83
C LEU A 487 -11.14 9.84 12.05
N GLN A 488 -10.31 8.82 11.96
CA GLN A 488 -8.85 8.97 12.08
C GLN A 488 -8.32 9.89 10.98
N GLN A 489 -8.71 9.65 9.73
CA GLN A 489 -8.26 10.48 8.60
C GLN A 489 -8.77 11.92 8.66
N LEU A 490 -9.96 12.15 9.24
CA LEU A 490 -10.46 13.50 9.54
C LEU A 490 -9.62 14.19 10.61
N ARG A 491 -9.21 13.47 11.67
CA ARG A 491 -8.36 14.00 12.75
C ARG A 491 -6.95 14.32 12.26
N ASP A 492 -6.34 13.41 11.52
CA ASP A 492 -4.96 13.57 10.99
C ASP A 492 -4.81 14.83 10.14
N ARG A 493 -5.89 15.22 9.45
CA ARG A 493 -5.94 16.41 8.59
C ARG A 493 -6.53 17.64 9.28
N ASN A 494 -6.80 17.56 10.57
CA ASN A 494 -7.46 18.63 11.34
C ASN A 494 -8.75 19.13 10.68
N ILE A 495 -9.55 18.22 10.12
CA ILE A 495 -10.83 18.57 9.50
C ILE A 495 -11.80 19.04 10.59
N SER A 496 -12.34 20.25 10.40
CA SER A 496 -13.24 20.91 11.34
C SER A 496 -14.44 20.02 11.70
N LYS A 497 -14.86 20.06 12.97
CA LYS A 497 -16.04 19.33 13.46
C LYS A 497 -17.35 19.82 12.81
N ASP A 498 -17.34 21.03 12.28
CA ASP A 498 -18.47 21.62 11.55
C ASP A 498 -18.52 21.17 10.08
N THR A 499 -17.47 20.52 9.56
CA THR A 499 -17.44 20.00 8.19
C THR A 499 -18.48 18.91 7.99
N LEU A 500 -19.10 18.88 6.81
CA LEU A 500 -20.06 17.85 6.44
C LEU A 500 -19.34 16.50 6.27
N VAL A 501 -19.75 15.49 7.02
CA VAL A 501 -19.24 14.11 6.93
C VAL A 501 -20.28 13.23 6.26
N ILE A 502 -19.92 12.66 5.12
CA ILE A 502 -20.87 11.99 4.23
C ILE A 502 -20.57 10.49 4.16
N LEU A 503 -21.61 9.67 4.31
CA LEU A 503 -21.55 8.23 4.05
C LEU A 503 -22.10 7.94 2.66
N ASP A 504 -21.23 7.46 1.77
CA ASP A 504 -21.57 7.07 0.40
C ASP A 504 -21.96 5.58 0.39
N VAL A 505 -23.27 5.33 0.24
CA VAL A 505 -23.92 4.03 0.36
C VAL A 505 -24.32 3.52 -1.01
N GLU A 506 -23.34 3.09 -1.80
CA GLU A 506 -23.55 2.64 -3.19
C GLU A 506 -22.84 1.33 -3.56
N ALA A 507 -22.10 0.72 -2.62
CA ALA A 507 -21.37 -0.51 -2.88
C ALA A 507 -22.30 -1.71 -3.13
N GLY A 508 -22.08 -2.44 -4.23
CA GLY A 508 -22.93 -3.56 -4.65
C GLY A 508 -23.05 -4.71 -3.63
N GLY A 509 -22.07 -4.88 -2.75
CA GLY A 509 -22.04 -5.93 -1.71
C GLY A 509 -22.76 -5.58 -0.39
N LEU A 510 -23.37 -4.38 -0.28
CA LEU A 510 -24.08 -3.99 0.94
C LEU A 510 -25.36 -4.79 1.12
N SER A 511 -25.78 -4.94 2.38
CA SER A 511 -27.00 -5.66 2.73
C SER A 511 -28.21 -5.20 1.90
N THR A 512 -28.98 -6.16 1.39
CA THR A 512 -30.24 -5.90 0.69
C THR A 512 -31.41 -5.75 1.67
N ASN A 513 -31.22 -6.13 2.94
CA ASN A 513 -32.19 -5.93 3.99
C ASN A 513 -32.18 -4.48 4.48
N ARG A 514 -33.33 -3.80 4.30
CA ARG A 514 -33.48 -2.36 4.58
C ARG A 514 -33.13 -1.96 6.01
N ASP A 515 -33.62 -2.71 6.99
CA ASP A 515 -33.41 -2.39 8.40
C ASP A 515 -31.96 -2.66 8.83
N THR A 516 -31.36 -3.71 8.29
CA THR A 516 -29.96 -4.06 8.52
C THR A 516 -29.05 -2.94 8.03
N LEU A 517 -29.20 -2.52 6.77
CA LEU A 517 -28.38 -1.46 6.19
C LEU A 517 -28.59 -0.12 6.93
N THR A 518 -29.84 0.21 7.28
CA THR A 518 -30.15 1.41 8.08
C THR A 518 -29.45 1.39 9.43
N ASN A 519 -29.47 0.25 10.14
CA ASN A 519 -28.83 0.13 11.46
C ASN A 519 -27.31 0.23 11.36
N GLN A 520 -26.72 -0.33 10.31
CA GLN A 520 -25.29 -0.18 10.04
C GLN A 520 -24.91 1.29 9.79
N MET A 521 -25.66 2.01 8.95
CA MET A 521 -25.42 3.44 8.73
C MET A 521 -25.52 4.26 10.03
N LYS A 522 -26.49 3.95 10.91
CA LYS A 522 -26.60 4.58 12.23
C LYS A 522 -25.39 4.29 13.12
N GLN A 523 -24.89 3.05 13.14
CA GLN A 523 -23.68 2.69 13.87
C GLN A 523 -22.46 3.46 13.36
N PHE A 524 -22.33 3.63 12.04
CA PHE A 524 -21.27 4.44 11.44
C PHE A 524 -21.33 5.88 11.94
N TYR A 525 -22.48 6.54 11.87
CA TYR A 525 -22.61 7.92 12.33
C TYR A 525 -22.47 8.08 13.84
N GLN A 526 -22.85 7.10 14.63
CA GLN A 526 -22.72 7.19 16.09
C GLN A 526 -21.26 7.40 16.51
N VAL A 527 -20.31 6.75 15.83
CA VAL A 527 -18.86 6.95 16.06
C VAL A 527 -18.46 8.40 15.78
N LEU A 528 -18.89 8.95 14.64
CA LEU A 528 -18.57 10.32 14.23
C LEU A 528 -19.20 11.37 15.15
N ILE A 529 -20.47 11.17 15.53
CA ILE A 529 -21.22 12.04 16.44
C ILE A 529 -20.57 12.06 17.82
N ASN A 530 -20.18 10.89 18.35
CA ASN A 530 -19.46 10.79 19.63
C ASN A 530 -18.12 11.54 19.59
N ALA A 531 -17.51 11.66 18.41
CA ALA A 531 -16.27 12.40 18.19
C ALA A 531 -16.48 13.88 17.81
N GLY A 532 -17.72 14.38 17.87
CA GLY A 532 -18.11 15.77 17.65
C GLY A 532 -18.53 16.13 16.23
N TYR A 533 -18.47 15.20 15.25
CA TYR A 533 -18.93 15.46 13.88
C TYR A 533 -20.44 15.23 13.79
N THR A 534 -21.22 16.30 13.89
CA THR A 534 -22.70 16.23 13.95
C THR A 534 -23.39 16.57 12.64
N ASN A 535 -22.67 17.12 11.65
CA ASN A 535 -23.17 17.40 10.32
C ASN A 535 -23.03 16.14 9.44
N THR A 536 -23.91 15.17 9.65
CA THR A 536 -23.90 13.88 8.94
C THR A 536 -24.80 13.89 7.70
N CYS A 537 -24.37 13.24 6.61
CA CYS A 537 -25.13 13.20 5.37
C CYS A 537 -25.08 11.84 4.68
N ASP A 538 -26.24 11.30 4.33
CA ASP A 538 -26.34 10.11 3.48
C ASP A 538 -26.16 10.49 2.02
N TYR A 539 -25.36 9.73 1.27
CA TYR A 539 -25.27 9.81 -0.18
C TYR A 539 -25.59 8.47 -0.84
N SER A 540 -26.44 8.50 -1.87
CA SER A 540 -26.78 7.36 -2.73
C SER A 540 -27.69 7.78 -3.89
N SER A 541 -27.90 6.90 -4.86
CA SER A 541 -28.94 7.04 -5.88
C SER A 541 -30.35 7.16 -5.29
N GLY A 542 -31.23 7.89 -5.98
CA GLY A 542 -32.64 8.03 -5.58
C GLY A 542 -33.36 6.69 -5.36
N SER A 543 -33.05 5.68 -6.18
CA SER A 543 -33.62 4.33 -6.03
C SER A 543 -33.20 3.67 -4.71
N TRP A 544 -31.98 3.87 -4.25
CA TRP A 544 -31.53 3.29 -2.99
C TRP A 544 -32.17 3.99 -1.78
N PHE A 545 -32.37 5.30 -1.83
CA PHE A 545 -33.16 6.01 -0.83
C PHE A 545 -34.61 5.52 -0.74
N ASP A 546 -35.21 5.13 -1.87
CA ASP A 546 -36.58 4.62 -1.90
C ASP A 546 -36.68 3.20 -1.33
N TYR A 547 -35.70 2.33 -1.61
CA TYR A 547 -35.83 0.88 -1.39
C TYR A 547 -34.80 0.23 -0.46
N ARG A 548 -33.57 0.72 -0.39
CA ARG A 548 -32.44 0.02 0.23
C ARG A 548 -32.20 0.37 1.69
N PHE A 549 -32.50 1.59 2.12
CA PHE A 549 -32.31 2.02 3.50
C PHE A 549 -33.27 3.15 3.88
N ASN A 550 -33.39 3.41 5.17
CA ASN A 550 -33.99 4.65 5.67
C ASN A 550 -32.88 5.65 6.00
N GLN A 551 -33.18 6.94 5.87
CA GLN A 551 -32.26 8.02 6.23
C GLN A 551 -31.71 7.82 7.65
N ALA A 552 -30.38 7.84 7.77
CA ALA A 552 -29.65 7.76 9.02
C ALA A 552 -28.86 9.06 9.30
N GLY A 553 -28.36 9.71 8.26
CA GLY A 553 -27.71 11.02 8.33
C GLY A 553 -28.71 12.16 8.52
N LYS A 554 -28.23 13.29 9.05
CA LYS A 554 -29.04 14.52 9.21
C LYS A 554 -29.49 15.10 7.87
N TYR A 555 -28.66 14.95 6.84
CA TYR A 555 -28.91 15.44 5.49
C TYR A 555 -28.94 14.32 4.43
N LYS A 556 -29.53 14.61 3.28
CA LYS A 556 -29.58 13.71 2.11
C LYS A 556 -28.97 14.35 0.88
N TRP A 557 -27.94 13.73 0.33
CA TRP A 557 -27.37 14.05 -0.97
C TRP A 557 -27.76 12.95 -1.95
N ILE A 558 -28.63 13.26 -2.90
CA ILE A 558 -29.28 12.23 -3.73
C ILE A 558 -28.76 12.33 -5.17
N ALA A 559 -28.30 11.21 -5.74
CA ALA A 559 -27.96 11.13 -7.15
C ALA A 559 -29.19 10.78 -8.00
N SER A 560 -29.47 11.61 -9.01
CA SER A 560 -30.54 11.37 -9.97
C SER A 560 -30.30 12.14 -11.27
N TYR A 561 -30.12 11.41 -12.38
CA TYR A 561 -29.71 12.00 -13.65
C TYR A 561 -30.89 12.09 -14.63
N GLY A 562 -30.89 13.14 -15.46
CA GLY A 562 -31.88 13.30 -16.53
C GLY A 562 -33.31 13.67 -16.08
N VAL A 563 -33.51 13.98 -14.80
CA VAL A 563 -34.80 14.41 -14.25
C VAL A 563 -34.91 15.94 -14.22
N LYS A 564 -36.14 16.46 -14.40
CA LYS A 564 -36.39 17.92 -14.48
C LYS A 564 -36.44 18.61 -13.12
N ASN A 565 -36.85 17.90 -12.09
CA ASN A 565 -37.07 18.45 -10.75
C ASN A 565 -36.13 17.76 -9.76
N SER A 566 -35.72 18.49 -8.72
CA SER A 566 -34.96 17.92 -7.61
C SER A 566 -35.67 16.70 -7.02
N PRO A 567 -34.94 15.63 -6.68
CA PRO A 567 -35.48 14.51 -5.91
C PRO A 567 -36.15 15.00 -4.62
N ASN A 568 -37.25 14.35 -4.24
CA ASN A 568 -38.03 14.75 -3.09
C ASN A 568 -37.21 14.63 -1.79
N GLY A 569 -37.19 15.68 -0.98
CA GLY A 569 -36.45 15.71 0.28
C GLY A 569 -34.92 15.77 0.16
N ALA A 570 -34.37 15.97 -1.03
CA ALA A 570 -32.93 16.16 -1.23
C ALA A 570 -32.46 17.47 -0.58
N ASN A 571 -31.41 17.39 0.24
CA ASN A 571 -30.67 18.56 0.74
C ASN A 571 -29.55 18.99 -0.22
N ALA A 572 -29.03 18.04 -0.98
CA ALA A 572 -28.24 18.27 -2.18
C ALA A 572 -28.65 17.26 -3.26
N TRP A 573 -28.52 17.64 -4.53
CA TRP A 573 -28.88 16.79 -5.66
C TRP A 573 -27.75 16.72 -6.66
N GLN A 574 -27.15 15.54 -6.84
CA GLN A 574 -26.21 15.28 -7.92
C GLN A 574 -26.99 15.03 -9.21
N PHE A 575 -26.89 15.99 -10.15
CA PHE A 575 -27.70 16.04 -11.36
C PHE A 575 -26.95 15.60 -12.61
N THR A 576 -25.62 15.47 -12.54
CA THR A 576 -24.79 14.94 -13.63
C THR A 576 -23.49 14.34 -13.11
N SER A 577 -23.02 13.29 -13.78
CA SER A 577 -21.69 12.69 -13.62
C SER A 577 -20.68 13.13 -14.69
N SER A 578 -21.04 14.15 -15.48
CA SER A 578 -20.16 14.71 -16.51
C SER A 578 -20.43 16.19 -16.73
N TRP A 579 -20.06 17.01 -15.76
CA TRP A 579 -20.31 18.44 -15.82
C TRP A 579 -19.51 19.10 -16.95
N LYS A 580 -20.22 19.70 -17.91
CA LYS A 580 -19.64 20.39 -19.08
C LYS A 580 -18.67 19.52 -19.88
N ASN A 581 -18.99 18.22 -20.01
CA ASN A 581 -18.16 17.21 -20.70
C ASN A 581 -16.81 16.97 -20.02
N GLN A 582 -16.69 17.30 -18.74
CA GLN A 582 -15.55 16.93 -17.91
C GLN A 582 -15.93 15.66 -17.14
N HIS A 583 -14.95 14.82 -16.80
CA HIS A 583 -15.18 13.64 -15.95
C HIS A 583 -15.23 14.08 -14.47
N ILE A 584 -16.20 14.96 -14.16
CA ILE A 584 -16.43 15.56 -12.83
C ILE A 584 -17.93 15.63 -12.59
N ASP A 585 -18.32 15.21 -11.39
CA ASP A 585 -19.71 15.14 -10.96
C ASP A 585 -20.15 16.49 -10.38
N ALA A 586 -21.42 16.84 -10.58
CA ALA A 586 -21.97 18.12 -10.15
C ALA A 586 -23.28 17.99 -9.38
N SER A 587 -23.41 18.85 -8.39
CA SER A 587 -24.56 18.85 -7.50
C SER A 587 -25.09 20.25 -7.21
N TYR A 588 -26.41 20.37 -7.06
CA TYR A 588 -27.04 21.57 -6.51
C TYR A 588 -27.15 21.47 -4.98
N SER A 589 -26.81 22.54 -4.26
CA SER A 589 -26.91 22.65 -2.80
C SER A 589 -28.24 23.28 -2.39
N TYR A 590 -29.19 22.54 -1.82
CA TYR A 590 -30.48 23.10 -1.38
C TYR A 590 -30.54 23.43 0.12
N ASN A 591 -29.63 22.88 0.91
CA ASN A 591 -29.51 23.15 2.34
C ASN A 591 -28.24 23.96 2.64
N ARG A 592 -28.30 24.83 3.65
CA ARG A 592 -27.16 25.64 4.11
C ARG A 592 -25.96 24.80 4.57
N ALA A 593 -26.12 23.53 4.92
CA ALA A 593 -25.00 22.65 5.23
C ALA A 593 -24.08 22.38 4.03
N PHE A 594 -24.56 22.62 2.80
CA PHE A 594 -23.82 22.50 1.55
C PHE A 594 -23.44 23.87 0.97
N VAL A 595 -23.53 24.93 1.78
CA VAL A 595 -23.29 26.34 1.46
C VAL A 595 -22.26 26.88 2.43
#